data_AF-A0A3B9VIV8-F1
#
_entry.id   AF-A0A3B9VIV8-F1
#
_cell.length_a   1.000
_cell.length_b   1.000
_cell.length_c   1.000
_cell.angle_alpha   90.00
_cell.angle_beta   90.00
_cell.angle_gamma   90.00
#
_symmetry.space_group_name_H-M   'P 1'
#
loop_
_entity.id
_entity.type
_entity.pdbx_description
1 polymer ?
#
loop_
_entity_poly.entity_id
_entity_poly.type
_entity_poly.pdbx_seq_one_letter_code
_entity_poly.pdbx_strand_id
1 'polypeptide(L)'
;MVSKREPILRGIMIGKKLGQSYVHKDYTTGAVFGVVSAITPTLRTISSPGTSKLTTSDIATTAALVNKQAAELQAKGVNKIILVSHLQGVAYDKQLIALLKNVDVAIAGGGDDLLTNPDVAESIQLIPGEGKPVGKYPEMVKDADGVDVPLITAKGNYSYLGRFDVTFDAKGKVSSYNKTTSYPRRVIPSSSVSKALGVSDAVTPDARIVSAVEVPLNACLTGLAKPIASSQIVFATDRGSSTVLGVRTAET
;
A
#
# COMPACT_ATOMS: atom_id res chain seq x y z
N MET A 1 -27.16 49.40 14.86
CA MET A 1 -26.54 49.02 13.57
C MET A 1 -25.38 48.09 13.86
N VAL A 2 -25.55 46.78 13.72
CA VAL A 2 -24.45 45.81 13.84
C VAL A 2 -24.15 45.31 12.43
N SER A 3 -22.92 45.56 12.00
CA SER A 3 -22.42 45.32 10.67
C SER A 3 -22.59 43.86 10.24
N LYS A 4 -23.11 43.66 9.03
CA LYS A 4 -23.18 42.37 8.33
C LYS A 4 -21.78 41.75 8.31
N ARG A 5 -21.60 40.58 8.92
CA ARG A 5 -20.41 39.74 8.69
C ARG A 5 -20.39 39.38 7.21
N GLU A 6 -19.41 39.91 6.49
CA GLU A 6 -19.11 39.45 5.13
C GLU A 6 -18.87 37.94 5.16
N PRO A 7 -19.35 37.18 4.16
CA PRO A 7 -18.98 35.79 4.03
C PRO A 7 -17.46 35.74 3.91
N ILE A 8 -16.83 34.86 4.70
CA ILE A 8 -15.41 34.52 4.52
C ILE A 8 -15.29 34.05 3.06
N LEU A 9 -14.79 34.93 2.19
CA LEU A 9 -14.35 34.59 0.86
C LEU A 9 -13.22 33.58 1.07
N ARG A 10 -13.56 32.29 1.08
CA ARG A 10 -12.59 31.22 0.84
C ARG A 10 -12.14 31.46 -0.59
N GLY A 11 -11.09 32.28 -0.73
CA GLY A 11 -10.45 32.52 -2.00
C GLY A 11 -10.28 31.19 -2.71
N ILE A 12 -10.65 31.15 -3.99
CA ILE A 12 -10.44 29.99 -4.84
C ILE A 12 -8.93 29.82 -4.92
N MET A 13 -8.37 29.08 -3.97
CA MET A 13 -6.99 28.64 -4.03
C MET A 13 -6.94 27.65 -5.17
N ILE A 14 -6.43 28.07 -6.32
CA ILE A 14 -6.05 27.13 -7.40
C ILE A 14 -5.06 26.17 -6.76
N GLY A 15 -5.50 24.94 -6.49
CA GLY A 15 -4.68 23.94 -5.82
C GLY A 15 -3.39 23.72 -6.60
N LYS A 16 -2.25 23.74 -5.90
CA LYS A 16 -0.97 23.35 -6.50
C LYS A 16 -1.01 21.85 -6.78
N LYS A 17 -0.53 21.46 -7.95
CA LYS A 17 -0.36 20.06 -8.32
C LYS A 17 0.83 19.49 -7.54
N LEU A 18 0.55 18.59 -6.60
CA LEU A 18 1.53 18.06 -5.64
C LEU A 18 2.61 17.18 -6.31
N GLY A 19 2.33 16.66 -7.50
CA GLY A 19 3.21 15.81 -8.30
C GLY A 19 2.37 14.97 -9.27
N GLN A 20 2.97 14.45 -10.34
CA GLN A 20 2.31 13.48 -11.23
C GLN A 20 3.09 12.18 -11.30
N SER A 21 4.40 12.33 -11.39
CA SER A 21 5.34 11.23 -11.43
C SER A 21 6.62 11.65 -10.74
N TYR A 22 7.42 10.66 -10.41
CA TYR A 22 8.76 10.81 -9.85
C TYR A 22 9.75 10.08 -10.74
N VAL A 23 10.95 10.63 -10.90
CA VAL A 23 12.05 9.98 -11.61
C VAL A 23 13.15 9.70 -10.60
N HIS A 24 13.46 8.43 -10.40
CA HIS A 24 14.58 7.98 -9.59
C HIS A 24 15.77 7.65 -10.49
N LYS A 25 16.95 8.18 -10.17
CA LYS A 25 18.22 7.76 -10.77
C LYS A 25 19.01 6.98 -9.73
N ASP A 26 19.33 5.73 -10.04
CA ASP A 26 20.33 4.99 -9.27
C ASP A 26 21.71 5.50 -9.68
N TYR A 27 22.39 6.16 -8.75
CA TYR A 27 23.72 6.71 -8.99
C TYR A 27 24.82 5.66 -9.06
N THR A 28 24.55 4.43 -8.59
CA THR A 28 25.51 3.33 -8.65
C THR A 28 25.53 2.71 -10.05
N THR A 29 24.35 2.39 -10.60
CA THR A 29 24.24 1.73 -11.92
C THR A 29 23.98 2.69 -13.07
N GLY A 30 23.56 3.92 -12.79
CA GLY A 30 23.10 4.88 -13.79
C GLY A 30 21.66 4.62 -14.30
N ALA A 31 20.99 3.57 -13.83
CA ALA A 31 19.63 3.25 -14.22
C ALA A 31 18.63 4.34 -13.80
N VAL A 32 17.60 4.54 -14.61
CA VAL A 32 16.54 5.53 -14.37
C VAL A 32 15.19 4.83 -14.31
N PHE A 33 14.44 5.10 -13.25
CA PHE A 33 13.11 4.53 -13.00
C PHE A 33 12.07 5.65 -12.92
N GLY A 34 10.95 5.45 -13.61
CA GLY A 34 9.77 6.28 -13.51
C GLY A 34 8.83 5.69 -12.46
N VAL A 35 8.27 6.55 -11.62
CA VAL A 35 7.21 6.17 -10.69
C VAL A 35 5.97 6.96 -11.02
N VAL A 36 4.89 6.25 -11.30
CA VAL A 36 3.54 6.78 -11.48
C VAL A 36 2.69 6.32 -10.31
N SER A 37 1.66 7.10 -9.96
CA SER A 37 0.87 6.81 -8.78
C SER A 37 -0.63 6.95 -9.01
N ALA A 38 -1.39 6.10 -8.30
CA ALA A 38 -2.84 6.11 -8.31
C ALA A 38 -3.37 6.08 -6.88
N ILE A 39 -4.38 6.90 -6.60
CA ILE A 39 -5.12 6.88 -5.34
C ILE A 39 -6.56 6.50 -5.62
N THR A 40 -7.22 5.86 -4.67
CA THR A 40 -8.61 5.43 -4.86
C THR A 40 -9.51 6.60 -5.31
N PRO A 41 -10.32 6.41 -6.38
CA PRO A 41 -11.33 7.40 -6.77
C PRO A 41 -12.39 7.65 -5.70
N THR A 42 -12.55 6.73 -4.75
CA THR A 42 -13.49 6.84 -3.62
C THR A 42 -12.91 7.62 -2.43
N LEU A 43 -11.76 8.28 -2.54
CA LEU A 43 -11.09 8.95 -1.42
C LEU A 43 -12.02 9.90 -0.63
N ARG A 44 -12.94 10.60 -1.31
CA ARG A 44 -13.90 11.50 -0.65
C ARG A 44 -14.97 10.79 0.18
N THR A 45 -15.23 9.51 -0.08
CA THR A 45 -16.21 8.73 0.69
C THR A 45 -15.57 8.06 1.91
N ILE A 46 -14.26 7.84 1.88
CA ILE A 46 -13.52 7.14 2.96
C ILE A 46 -12.57 8.05 3.75
N SER A 47 -12.48 9.33 3.38
CA SER A 47 -11.59 10.30 4.01
C SER A 47 -12.13 11.73 3.87
N SER A 48 -11.43 12.69 4.49
CA SER A 48 -11.74 14.11 4.44
C SER A 48 -10.59 14.89 3.78
N PRO A 49 -10.39 14.79 2.45
CA PRO A 49 -9.24 15.38 1.77
C PRO A 49 -9.30 16.92 1.64
N GLY A 50 -10.28 17.57 2.27
CA GLY A 50 -10.49 19.01 2.24
C GLY A 50 -10.67 19.55 0.82
N THR A 51 -9.91 20.60 0.50
CA THR A 51 -9.92 21.30 -0.79
C THR A 51 -9.15 20.57 -1.89
N SER A 52 -8.50 19.44 -1.59
CA SER A 52 -7.78 18.65 -2.59
C SER A 52 -8.75 18.13 -3.66
N LYS A 53 -8.42 18.32 -4.94
CA LYS A 53 -9.23 17.83 -6.07
C LYS A 53 -8.72 16.45 -6.51
N LEU A 54 -9.61 15.47 -6.55
CA LEU A 54 -9.34 14.20 -7.24
C LEU A 54 -9.32 14.45 -8.75
N THR A 55 -8.31 13.91 -9.42
CA THR A 55 -8.12 14.08 -10.87
C THR A 55 -8.88 13.05 -11.70
N THR A 56 -9.44 12.03 -11.05
CA THR A 56 -10.10 10.87 -11.66
C THR A 56 -11.30 10.47 -10.79
N SER A 57 -12.28 9.80 -11.39
CA SER A 57 -13.56 9.45 -10.75
C SER A 57 -13.82 7.96 -10.65
N ASP A 58 -13.06 7.16 -11.39
CA ASP A 58 -13.18 5.70 -11.47
C ASP A 58 -11.84 5.07 -11.91
N ILE A 59 -11.80 3.75 -12.01
CA ILE A 59 -10.61 3.01 -12.44
C ILE A 59 -10.22 3.32 -13.89
N ALA A 60 -11.19 3.50 -14.80
CA ALA A 60 -10.93 3.75 -16.22
C ALA A 60 -10.27 5.12 -16.47
N THR A 61 -10.81 6.18 -15.85
CA THR A 61 -10.22 7.52 -15.87
C THR A 61 -8.87 7.56 -15.16
N THR A 62 -8.69 6.75 -14.13
CA THR A 62 -7.39 6.54 -13.47
C THR A 62 -6.38 5.89 -14.40
N ALA A 63 -6.77 4.83 -15.10
CA ALA A 63 -5.92 4.16 -16.09
C ALA A 63 -5.48 5.10 -17.21
N ALA A 64 -6.41 5.89 -17.76
CA ALA A 64 -6.11 6.85 -18.80
C ALA A 64 -5.06 7.89 -18.35
N LEU A 65 -5.17 8.39 -17.12
CA LEU A 65 -4.21 9.34 -16.57
C LEU A 65 -2.84 8.71 -16.29
N VAL A 66 -2.81 7.49 -15.74
CA VAL A 66 -1.57 6.76 -15.48
C VAL A 66 -0.85 6.42 -16.79
N ASN A 67 -1.57 5.95 -17.82
CA ASN A 67 -1.01 5.68 -19.15
C ASN A 67 -0.41 6.94 -19.78
N LYS A 68 -1.09 8.10 -19.64
CA LYS A 68 -0.56 9.38 -20.11
C LYS A 68 0.77 9.72 -19.41
N GLN A 69 0.83 9.58 -18.08
CA GLN A 69 2.04 9.86 -17.31
C GLN A 69 3.18 8.89 -17.66
N ALA A 70 2.87 7.61 -17.86
CA ALA A 70 3.83 6.60 -18.28
C ALA A 70 4.42 6.94 -19.66
N ALA A 71 3.58 7.30 -20.63
CA ALA A 71 4.03 7.74 -21.95
C ALA A 71 4.90 9.01 -21.89
N GLU A 72 4.54 9.99 -21.04
CA GLU A 72 5.35 11.20 -20.82
C GLU A 72 6.73 10.90 -20.23
N LEU A 73 6.85 9.88 -19.37
CA LEU A 73 8.13 9.40 -18.84
C LEU A 73 8.94 8.68 -19.91
N GLN A 74 8.32 7.80 -20.70
CA GLN A 74 8.99 7.11 -21.82
C GLN A 74 9.51 8.08 -22.87
N ALA A 75 8.74 9.12 -23.20
CA ALA A 75 9.17 10.18 -24.12
C ALA A 75 10.42 10.94 -23.63
N LYS A 76 10.71 10.89 -22.32
CA LYS A 76 11.93 11.44 -21.70
C LYS A 76 13.06 10.42 -21.60
N GLY A 77 12.91 9.24 -22.21
CA GLY A 77 13.91 8.16 -22.19
C GLY A 77 13.85 7.25 -20.96
N VAL A 78 12.84 7.37 -20.10
CA VAL A 78 12.67 6.49 -18.94
C VAL A 78 11.99 5.19 -19.38
N ASN A 79 12.71 4.07 -19.33
CA ASN A 79 12.23 2.79 -19.86
C ASN A 79 11.82 1.75 -18.81
N LYS A 80 11.87 2.10 -17.51
CA LYS A 80 11.39 1.26 -16.41
C LYS A 80 10.36 2.06 -15.62
N ILE A 81 9.11 1.61 -15.56
CA ILE A 81 8.01 2.33 -14.94
C ILE A 81 7.37 1.47 -13.86
N ILE A 82 7.30 2.01 -12.65
CA ILE A 82 6.72 1.38 -11.48
C ILE A 82 5.44 2.13 -11.12
N LEU A 83 4.33 1.40 -11.02
CA LEU A 83 3.10 1.90 -10.42
C LEU A 83 3.18 1.73 -8.90
N VAL A 84 2.94 2.81 -8.16
CA VAL A 84 2.70 2.75 -6.70
C VAL A 84 1.31 3.29 -6.42
N SER A 85 0.44 2.46 -5.87
CA SER A 85 -0.98 2.78 -5.74
C SER A 85 -1.49 2.67 -4.31
N HIS A 86 -2.68 3.23 -4.09
CA HIS A 86 -3.43 3.10 -2.86
C HIS A 86 -4.93 3.00 -3.16
N LEU A 87 -5.36 1.86 -3.70
CA LEU A 87 -6.71 1.65 -4.27
C LEU A 87 -7.68 0.91 -3.37
N GLN A 88 -7.37 0.75 -2.08
CA GLN A 88 -8.18 -0.02 -1.12
C GLN A 88 -8.18 -1.54 -1.40
N GLY A 89 -7.17 -2.02 -2.11
CA GLY A 89 -6.82 -3.44 -2.16
C GLY A 89 -6.46 -3.97 -3.53
N VAL A 90 -5.79 -5.13 -3.53
CA VAL A 90 -5.18 -5.75 -4.73
C VAL A 90 -6.18 -6.03 -5.85
N ALA A 91 -7.47 -6.21 -5.53
CA ALA A 91 -8.51 -6.42 -6.54
C ALA A 91 -8.69 -5.19 -7.44
N TYR A 92 -8.67 -3.98 -6.88
CA TYR A 92 -8.75 -2.74 -7.66
C TYR A 92 -7.46 -2.47 -8.43
N ASP A 93 -6.32 -2.86 -7.87
CA ASP A 93 -5.03 -2.81 -8.58
C ASP A 93 -5.00 -3.71 -9.80
N LYS A 94 -5.54 -4.93 -9.71
CA LYS A 94 -5.67 -5.82 -10.87
C LYS A 94 -6.54 -5.20 -11.98
N GLN A 95 -7.66 -4.58 -11.60
CA GLN A 95 -8.54 -3.89 -12.54
C GLN A 95 -7.83 -2.71 -13.21
N LEU A 96 -7.05 -1.94 -12.45
CA LEU A 96 -6.28 -0.84 -12.99
C LEU A 96 -5.23 -1.37 -13.97
N ILE A 97 -4.39 -2.32 -13.56
CA ILE A 97 -3.29 -2.87 -14.36
C ILE A 97 -3.79 -3.43 -15.70
N ALA A 98 -4.94 -4.11 -15.72
CA ALA A 98 -5.55 -4.64 -16.95
C ALA A 98 -5.89 -3.57 -18.01
N LEU A 99 -5.93 -2.30 -17.61
CA LEU A 99 -6.16 -1.14 -18.50
C LEU A 99 -4.88 -0.33 -18.77
N LEU A 100 -3.77 -0.67 -18.10
CA LEU A 100 -2.51 0.03 -18.27
C LEU A 100 -1.71 -0.51 -19.45
N LYS A 101 -0.75 0.30 -19.88
CA LYS A 101 0.32 -0.04 -20.82
C LYS A 101 1.61 0.57 -20.28
N ASN A 102 2.74 -0.07 -20.59
CA ASN A 102 4.07 0.45 -20.24
C ASN A 102 4.32 0.61 -18.73
N VAL A 103 3.66 -0.19 -17.90
CA VAL A 103 3.98 -0.34 -16.47
C VAL A 103 4.64 -1.69 -16.30
N ASP A 104 5.84 -1.69 -15.72
CA ASP A 104 6.67 -2.89 -15.62
C ASP A 104 6.53 -3.61 -14.28
N VAL A 105 6.17 -2.88 -13.21
CA VAL A 105 5.94 -3.42 -11.85
C VAL A 105 4.83 -2.63 -11.18
N ALA A 106 3.97 -3.30 -10.42
CA ALA A 106 2.92 -2.65 -9.64
C ALA A 106 3.05 -2.95 -8.14
N ILE A 107 2.95 -1.91 -7.32
CA ILE A 107 2.97 -1.97 -5.86
C ILE A 107 1.62 -1.48 -5.35
N ALA A 108 0.79 -2.41 -4.90
CA ALA A 108 -0.53 -2.16 -4.36
C ALA A 108 -0.52 -1.67 -2.91
N GLY A 109 -1.60 -0.99 -2.52
CA GLY A 109 -1.78 -0.48 -1.17
C GLY A 109 -3.24 -0.18 -0.82
N GLY A 110 -3.50 -0.03 0.48
CA GLY A 110 -4.78 0.40 1.04
C GLY A 110 -5.76 -0.70 1.42
N GLY A 111 -5.52 -1.97 1.07
CA GLY A 111 -6.44 -3.09 1.38
C GLY A 111 -6.02 -4.02 2.52
N ASP A 112 -4.86 -3.80 3.16
CA ASP A 112 -4.24 -4.74 4.11
C ASP A 112 -4.09 -6.18 3.58
N ASP A 113 -4.07 -6.33 2.26
CA ASP A 113 -3.95 -7.62 1.57
C ASP A 113 -2.60 -8.29 1.87
N LEU A 114 -2.66 -9.58 2.21
CA LEU A 114 -1.49 -10.43 2.38
C LEU A 114 -1.34 -11.36 1.18
N LEU A 115 -0.24 -11.23 0.46
CA LEU A 115 0.18 -12.18 -0.58
C LEU A 115 1.34 -13.02 -0.05
N THR A 116 1.42 -14.30 -0.40
CA THR A 116 2.53 -15.17 -0.01
C THR A 116 3.23 -15.78 -1.21
N ASN A 117 4.52 -16.05 -1.06
CA ASN A 117 5.28 -16.72 -2.09
C ASN A 117 5.13 -18.25 -1.92
N PRO A 118 4.67 -18.99 -2.94
CA PRO A 118 4.50 -20.44 -2.85
C PRO A 118 5.82 -21.22 -2.70
N ASP A 119 6.95 -20.62 -3.09
CA ASP A 119 8.29 -21.23 -3.02
C ASP A 119 8.96 -21.01 -1.64
N VAL A 120 8.29 -20.35 -0.69
CA VAL A 120 8.80 -20.04 0.65
C VAL A 120 7.90 -20.67 1.70
N ALA A 121 8.48 -21.35 2.69
CA ALA A 121 7.71 -21.97 3.75
C ALA A 121 6.93 -20.93 4.59
N GLU A 122 5.69 -21.23 4.94
CA GLU A 122 4.84 -20.35 5.78
C GLU A 122 5.51 -20.02 7.12
N SER A 123 6.22 -20.98 7.73
CA SER A 123 6.97 -20.79 8.97
C SER A 123 8.06 -19.72 8.89
N ILE A 124 8.49 -19.36 7.68
CA ILE A 124 9.49 -18.32 7.42
C ILE A 124 8.82 -16.99 7.09
N GLN A 125 7.79 -17.00 6.23
CA GLN A 125 7.23 -15.75 5.73
C GLN A 125 6.07 -15.21 6.56
N LEU A 126 5.29 -16.04 7.26
CA LEU A 126 4.09 -15.61 7.99
C LEU A 126 4.36 -15.35 9.47
N ILE A 127 3.67 -14.36 10.04
CA ILE A 127 3.54 -14.20 11.49
C ILE A 127 2.73 -15.39 12.05
N PRO A 128 3.13 -16.00 13.18
CA PRO A 128 2.33 -17.04 13.82
C PRO A 128 0.89 -16.57 14.11
N GLY A 129 -0.10 -17.34 13.66
CA GLY A 129 -1.52 -17.00 13.80
C GLY A 129 -2.07 -16.03 12.75
N GLU A 130 -1.30 -15.73 11.70
CA GLU A 130 -1.75 -14.88 10.60
C GLU A 130 -2.96 -15.49 9.85
N GLY A 131 -3.83 -14.61 9.36
CA GLY A 131 -4.96 -15.00 8.51
C GLY A 131 -4.54 -15.58 7.16
N LYS A 132 -5.50 -16.19 6.47
CA LYS A 132 -5.27 -16.78 5.14
C LYS A 132 -4.83 -15.70 4.12
N PRO A 133 -3.73 -15.89 3.39
CA PRO A 133 -3.33 -15.00 2.30
C PRO A 133 -4.39 -14.94 1.19
N VAL A 134 -4.51 -13.78 0.53
CA VAL A 134 -5.49 -13.54 -0.53
C VAL A 134 -4.97 -13.86 -1.94
N GLY A 135 -3.67 -14.13 -2.07
CA GLY A 135 -3.04 -14.42 -3.37
C GLY A 135 -1.54 -14.71 -3.28
N LYS A 136 -0.89 -14.78 -4.44
CA LYS A 136 0.54 -15.12 -4.57
C LYS A 136 1.41 -13.87 -4.64
N TYR A 137 2.65 -13.95 -4.17
CA TYR A 137 3.64 -12.88 -4.23
C TYR A 137 4.81 -13.26 -5.16
N PRO A 138 5.10 -12.49 -6.24
CA PRO A 138 4.17 -11.54 -6.87
C PRO A 138 2.97 -12.27 -7.50
N GLU A 139 1.89 -11.54 -7.75
CA GLU A 139 0.81 -12.01 -8.62
C GLU A 139 1.02 -11.44 -10.02
N MET A 140 1.02 -12.30 -11.05
CA MET A 140 1.18 -11.83 -12.42
C MET A 140 -0.18 -11.40 -12.97
N VAL A 141 -0.28 -10.13 -13.36
CA VAL A 141 -1.50 -9.53 -13.92
C VAL A 141 -1.22 -9.09 -15.34
N LYS A 142 -2.10 -9.45 -16.27
CA LYS A 142 -1.98 -9.04 -17.68
C LYS A 142 -2.39 -7.58 -17.83
N ASP A 143 -1.55 -6.79 -18.50
CA ASP A 143 -1.88 -5.43 -18.91
C ASP A 143 -2.73 -5.41 -20.21
N ALA A 144 -3.04 -4.21 -20.72
CA ALA A 144 -3.86 -4.05 -21.92
C ALA A 144 -3.20 -4.56 -23.21
N ASP A 145 -1.89 -4.81 -23.20
CA ASP A 145 -1.12 -5.39 -24.32
C ASP A 145 -0.82 -6.88 -24.10
N GLY A 146 -1.33 -7.49 -23.03
CA GLY A 146 -1.13 -8.91 -22.68
C GLY A 146 0.23 -9.23 -22.05
N VAL A 147 0.97 -8.20 -21.60
CA VAL A 147 2.24 -8.35 -20.88
C VAL A 147 1.97 -8.69 -19.42
N ASP A 148 2.76 -9.60 -18.85
CA ASP A 148 2.68 -9.89 -17.41
C ASP A 148 3.33 -8.76 -16.60
N VAL A 149 2.55 -8.15 -15.73
CA VAL A 149 2.98 -7.15 -14.74
C VAL A 149 2.98 -7.81 -13.36
N PRO A 150 4.14 -7.95 -12.68
CA PRO A 150 4.18 -8.41 -11.31
C PRO A 150 3.54 -7.38 -10.38
N LEU A 151 2.47 -7.81 -9.72
CA LEU A 151 1.77 -7.10 -8.66
C LEU A 151 2.25 -7.60 -7.29
N ILE A 152 2.72 -6.69 -6.46
CA ILE A 152 3.14 -6.95 -5.09
C ILE A 152 2.39 -6.06 -4.11
N THR A 153 2.28 -6.50 -2.85
CA THR A 153 1.80 -5.69 -1.73
C THR A 153 2.40 -6.23 -0.42
N ALA A 154 2.35 -5.43 0.63
CA ALA A 154 2.61 -5.88 1.99
C ALA A 154 1.44 -5.43 2.87
N LYS A 155 0.98 -6.32 3.75
CA LYS A 155 -0.06 -6.02 4.73
C LYS A 155 0.36 -4.84 5.62
N GLY A 156 -0.61 -4.03 6.05
CA GLY A 156 -0.37 -2.82 6.81
C GLY A 156 0.14 -3.04 8.24
N ASN A 157 0.08 -1.97 9.02
CA ASN A 157 0.62 -1.89 10.39
C ASN A 157 2.13 -2.20 10.50
N TYR A 158 2.87 -2.13 9.38
CA TYR A 158 4.28 -2.52 9.31
C TYR A 158 4.55 -3.96 9.78
N SER A 159 3.52 -4.82 9.75
CA SER A 159 3.64 -6.23 10.12
C SER A 159 4.50 -7.02 9.12
N TYR A 160 4.61 -6.52 7.88
CA TYR A 160 5.48 -7.08 6.84
C TYR A 160 6.23 -5.97 6.10
N LEU A 161 7.45 -6.30 5.67
CA LEU A 161 8.25 -5.52 4.71
C LEU A 161 8.24 -6.24 3.35
N GLY A 162 7.64 -5.63 2.33
CA GLY A 162 7.66 -6.17 0.97
C GLY A 162 9.07 -6.19 0.38
N ARG A 163 9.48 -7.31 -0.22
CA ARG A 163 10.73 -7.44 -0.97
C ARG A 163 10.48 -8.13 -2.30
N PHE A 164 10.85 -7.49 -3.40
CA PHE A 164 10.75 -8.03 -4.74
C PHE A 164 12.06 -7.81 -5.49
N ASP A 165 12.77 -8.89 -5.75
CA ASP A 165 14.10 -8.87 -6.38
C ASP A 165 13.92 -9.14 -7.89
N VAL A 166 13.76 -8.07 -8.67
CA VAL A 166 13.42 -8.11 -10.10
C VAL A 166 14.61 -7.73 -10.98
N THR A 167 14.72 -8.40 -12.13
CA THR A 167 15.74 -8.12 -13.15
C THR A 167 15.11 -7.52 -14.40
N PHE A 168 15.63 -6.38 -14.82
CA PHE A 168 15.25 -5.74 -16.08
C PHE A 168 16.29 -6.01 -17.17
N ASP A 169 15.82 -6.19 -18.40
CA ASP A 169 16.71 -6.25 -19.56
C ASP A 169 17.21 -4.85 -20.00
N ALA A 170 18.08 -4.83 -21.00
CA ALA A 170 18.64 -3.60 -21.57
C ALA A 170 17.58 -2.67 -22.20
N LYS A 171 16.42 -3.21 -22.60
CA LYS A 171 15.31 -2.44 -23.18
C LYS A 171 14.37 -1.88 -22.12
N GLY A 172 14.53 -2.24 -20.84
CA GLY A 172 13.66 -1.78 -19.77
C GLY A 172 12.57 -2.75 -19.35
N LYS A 173 12.49 -3.93 -19.97
CA LYS A 173 11.44 -4.91 -19.66
C LYS A 173 11.83 -5.82 -18.51
N VAL A 174 10.85 -6.22 -17.69
CA VAL A 174 11.06 -7.28 -16.70
C VAL A 174 11.39 -8.59 -17.42
N SER A 175 12.54 -9.17 -17.07
CA SER A 175 13.05 -10.41 -17.67
C SER A 175 12.92 -11.61 -16.72
N SER A 176 13.07 -11.38 -15.42
CA SER A 176 12.94 -12.40 -14.37
C SER A 176 12.82 -11.75 -13.00
N TYR A 177 12.48 -12.55 -11.99
CA TYR A 177 12.60 -12.19 -10.58
C TYR A 177 13.14 -13.39 -9.79
N ASN A 178 13.78 -13.11 -8.65
CA ASN A 178 14.28 -14.17 -7.79
C ASN A 178 13.13 -14.74 -6.94
N LYS A 179 12.76 -15.98 -7.25
CA LYS A 179 11.65 -16.70 -6.61
C LYS A 179 11.89 -17.03 -5.14
N THR A 180 13.13 -17.16 -4.67
CA THR A 180 13.38 -17.55 -3.27
C THR A 180 13.58 -16.35 -2.37
N THR A 181 13.90 -15.17 -2.93
CA THR A 181 14.11 -13.95 -2.14
C THR A 181 12.95 -12.96 -2.23
N SER A 182 12.07 -13.09 -3.22
CA SER A 182 10.91 -12.19 -3.39
C SER A 182 9.71 -12.64 -2.58
N TYR A 183 9.54 -12.14 -1.35
CA TYR A 183 8.39 -12.42 -0.50
C TYR A 183 8.25 -11.35 0.60
N PRO A 184 7.06 -11.12 1.17
CA PRO A 184 6.92 -10.22 2.31
C PRO A 184 7.68 -10.78 3.52
N ARG A 185 8.59 -9.99 4.08
CA ARG A 185 9.33 -10.33 5.29
C ARG A 185 8.48 -9.95 6.50
N ARG A 186 8.06 -10.92 7.31
CA ARG A 186 7.40 -10.63 8.58
C ARG A 186 8.30 -9.77 9.47
N VAL A 187 7.70 -8.88 10.23
CA VAL A 187 8.37 -8.03 11.20
C VAL A 187 7.93 -8.47 12.59
N ILE A 188 8.80 -9.19 13.29
CA ILE A 188 8.55 -9.68 14.66
C ILE A 188 9.51 -8.98 15.62
N PRO A 189 9.03 -8.19 16.60
CA PRO A 189 9.88 -7.63 17.64
C PRO A 189 10.50 -8.73 18.53
N SER A 190 11.79 -8.58 18.84
CA SER A 190 12.47 -9.45 19.81
C SER A 190 11.84 -9.29 21.20
N SER A 191 11.39 -10.39 21.78
CA SER A 191 10.70 -10.45 23.07
C SER A 191 10.98 -11.78 23.78
N SER A 192 10.53 -11.93 25.03
CA SER A 192 10.56 -13.24 25.71
C SER A 192 9.76 -14.30 24.93
N VAL A 193 8.63 -13.91 24.33
CA VAL A 193 7.78 -14.78 23.52
C VAL A 193 8.48 -15.21 22.23
N SER A 194 9.01 -14.26 21.45
CA SER A 194 9.69 -14.59 20.19
C SER A 194 10.91 -15.48 20.42
N LYS A 195 11.64 -15.28 21.52
CA LYS A 195 12.76 -16.14 21.95
C LYS A 195 12.30 -17.54 22.34
N ALA A 196 11.23 -17.65 23.14
CA ALA A 196 10.66 -18.94 23.52
C ALA A 196 10.15 -19.74 22.31
N LEU A 197 9.63 -19.04 21.30
CA LEU A 197 9.19 -19.63 20.02
C LEU A 197 10.33 -19.89 19.04
N GLY A 198 11.58 -19.58 19.37
CA GLY A 198 12.74 -19.81 18.50
C GLY A 198 12.75 -18.98 17.21
N VAL A 199 12.10 -17.81 17.21
CA VAL A 199 12.04 -16.92 16.05
C VAL A 199 13.43 -16.32 15.80
N SER A 200 14.09 -16.74 14.73
CA SER A 200 15.47 -16.36 14.40
C SER A 200 15.59 -15.03 13.65
N ASP A 201 14.51 -14.56 13.03
CA ASP A 201 14.42 -13.33 12.24
C ASP A 201 13.80 -12.16 13.01
N ALA A 202 13.69 -12.28 14.34
CA ALA A 202 13.16 -11.22 15.18
C ALA A 202 14.09 -9.99 15.22
N VAL A 203 13.51 -8.80 15.09
CA VAL A 203 14.23 -7.52 15.07
C VAL A 203 14.26 -6.88 16.46
N THR A 204 15.42 -6.33 16.83
CA THR A 204 15.57 -5.61 18.11
C THR A 204 14.82 -4.28 18.04
N PRO A 205 13.87 -4.00 18.94
CA PRO A 205 13.18 -2.71 18.98
C PRO A 205 14.14 -1.54 19.24
N ASP A 206 13.85 -0.36 18.67
CA ASP A 206 14.58 0.87 19.01
C ASP A 206 14.21 1.29 20.45
N ALA A 207 15.19 1.28 21.36
CA ALA A 207 14.98 1.57 22.77
C ALA A 207 14.39 2.97 23.03
N ARG A 208 14.64 3.95 22.15
CA ARG A 208 14.07 5.30 22.26
C ARG A 208 12.59 5.28 21.89
N ILE A 209 12.19 4.54 20.85
CA ILE A 209 10.78 4.39 20.49
C ILE A 209 10.02 3.68 21.62
N VAL A 210 10.59 2.60 22.15
CA VAL A 210 9.99 1.86 23.27
C VAL A 210 9.77 2.77 24.48
N SER A 211 10.80 3.51 24.90
CA SER A 211 10.71 4.38 26.08
C SER A 211 9.85 5.63 25.88
N ALA A 212 9.90 6.26 24.70
CA ALA A 212 9.19 7.51 24.44
C ALA A 212 7.74 7.32 23.95
N VAL A 213 7.42 6.17 23.36
CA VAL A 213 6.10 5.92 22.73
C VAL A 213 5.40 4.72 23.36
N GLU A 214 6.00 3.53 23.33
CA GLU A 214 5.30 2.31 23.73
C GLU A 214 4.98 2.28 25.22
N VAL A 215 5.95 2.62 26.09
CA VAL A 215 5.76 2.62 27.54
C VAL A 215 4.66 3.61 27.97
N PRO A 216 4.68 4.90 27.56
CA PRO A 216 3.59 5.83 27.89
C PRO A 216 2.23 5.40 27.31
N LEU A 217 2.20 4.87 26.08
CA LEU A 217 0.97 4.40 25.45
C LEU A 217 0.37 3.23 26.24
N ASN A 218 1.17 2.22 26.60
CA ASN A 218 0.70 1.06 27.35
C ASN A 218 0.24 1.44 28.76
N ALA A 219 0.91 2.40 29.43
CA ALA A 219 0.46 2.94 30.70
C ALA A 219 -0.92 3.62 30.58
N CYS A 220 -1.13 4.43 29.53
CA CYS A 220 -2.41 5.05 29.24
C CYS A 220 -3.51 4.00 28.95
N LEU A 221 -3.23 3.02 28.08
CA LEU A 221 -4.17 1.96 27.70
C LEU A 221 -4.55 1.08 28.89
N THR A 222 -3.64 0.85 29.84
CA THR A 222 -3.94 0.11 31.09
C THR A 222 -5.04 0.83 31.89
N GLY A 223 -5.07 2.15 31.87
CA GLY A 223 -6.15 2.95 32.48
C GLY A 223 -7.51 2.78 31.78
N LEU A 224 -7.52 2.36 30.52
CA LEU A 224 -8.72 2.09 29.71
C LEU A 224 -9.15 0.62 29.75
N ALA A 225 -8.42 -0.25 30.49
CA ALA A 225 -8.74 -1.67 30.58
C ALA A 225 -10.01 -1.97 31.40
N LYS A 226 -10.61 -0.96 32.05
CA LYS A 226 -11.91 -1.11 32.73
C LYS A 226 -13.02 -1.19 31.67
N PRO A 227 -13.72 -2.33 31.52
CA PRO A 227 -14.84 -2.41 30.59
C PRO A 227 -15.89 -1.37 30.97
N ILE A 228 -16.25 -0.51 30.02
CA ILE A 228 -17.33 0.48 30.19
C ILE A 228 -18.68 -0.05 29.70
N ALA A 229 -18.69 -1.16 28.97
CA ALA A 229 -19.85 -1.85 28.46
C ALA A 229 -19.50 -3.31 28.12
N SER A 230 -20.53 -4.14 27.94
CA SER A 230 -20.42 -5.52 27.45
C SER A 230 -21.43 -5.76 26.32
N SER A 231 -21.08 -6.58 25.34
CA SER A 231 -21.97 -7.01 24.26
C SER A 231 -22.12 -8.53 24.28
N GLN A 232 -23.33 -9.03 24.04
CA GLN A 232 -23.58 -10.46 23.78
C GLN A 232 -23.29 -10.84 22.31
N ILE A 233 -23.10 -9.84 21.44
CA ILE A 233 -22.74 -10.00 20.04
C ILE A 233 -21.25 -9.70 19.89
N VAL A 234 -20.51 -10.62 19.27
CA VAL A 234 -19.11 -10.42 18.93
C VAL A 234 -19.00 -9.30 17.88
N PHE A 235 -18.27 -8.24 18.22
CA PHE A 235 -17.90 -7.24 17.22
C PHE A 235 -16.78 -7.79 16.35
N ALA A 236 -16.94 -7.73 15.02
CA ALA A 236 -15.86 -8.06 14.10
C ALA A 236 -14.69 -7.10 14.36
N THR A 237 -13.61 -7.61 14.96
CA THR A 237 -12.39 -6.85 15.26
C THR A 237 -11.41 -6.79 14.10
N ASP A 238 -11.69 -7.52 13.03
CA ASP A 238 -10.86 -7.53 11.83
C ASP A 238 -10.95 -6.16 11.15
N ARG A 239 -9.81 -5.46 11.09
CA ARG A 239 -9.56 -4.49 10.03
C ARG A 239 -9.30 -5.29 8.76
N GLY A 240 -10.34 -5.87 8.16
CA GLY A 240 -10.18 -6.91 7.14
C GLY A 240 -11.15 -6.79 5.98
N SER A 241 -10.61 -6.30 4.85
CA SER A 241 -11.16 -6.39 3.50
C SER A 241 -12.35 -5.47 3.16
N SER A 242 -12.25 -4.75 2.04
CA SER A 242 -13.37 -4.02 1.41
C SER A 242 -14.53 -4.93 0.99
N THR A 243 -14.38 -6.26 1.11
CA THR A 243 -15.42 -7.25 0.79
C THR A 243 -16.31 -7.61 1.99
N VAL A 244 -15.90 -7.29 3.22
CA VAL A 244 -16.71 -7.52 4.42
C VAL A 244 -16.97 -6.16 5.05
N LEU A 245 -18.23 -5.71 5.00
CA LEU A 245 -18.63 -4.45 5.60
C LEU A 245 -18.42 -4.53 7.13
N GLY A 246 -17.33 -3.93 7.62
CA GLY A 246 -17.14 -3.71 9.04
C GLY A 246 -18.13 -2.69 9.60
N VAL A 247 -18.15 -2.51 10.92
CA VAL A 247 -19.06 -1.57 11.62
C VAL A 247 -18.97 -0.13 11.09
N ARG A 248 -17.86 0.26 10.44
CA ARG A 248 -17.70 1.59 9.83
C ARG A 248 -18.41 1.81 8.48
N THR A 249 -18.90 0.75 7.85
CA THR A 249 -19.56 0.83 6.53
C THR A 249 -21.09 0.81 6.61
N ALA A 250 -21.66 0.77 7.82
CA ALA A 250 -23.12 0.69 8.05
C ALA A 250 -23.68 1.87 8.87
N GLU A 251 -22.92 2.95 9.05
CA GLU A 251 -23.48 4.20 9.57
C GLU A 251 -23.98 5.04 8.38
N THR A 252 -25.30 4.95 8.15
CA THR A 252 -26.10 5.88 7.33
C THR A 252 -26.25 7.24 8.00
#